data_AF-A0AAX6EQ72-F1
#
_entry.id   AF-A0AAX6EQ72-F1
#
_cell.length_a   1.000
_cell.length_b   1.000
_cell.length_c   1.000
_cell.angle_alpha   90.00
_cell.angle_beta   90.00
_cell.angle_gamma   90.00
#
_symmetry.space_group_name_H-M   'P 1'
#
loop_
_entity.id
_entity.type
_entity.pdbx_description
1 polymer ?
#
loop_
_entity_poly.entity_id
_entity_poly.type
_entity_poly.pdbx_seq_one_letter_code
_entity_poly.pdbx_strand_id
1 'polypeptide(L)' 'MTRYISVLIMIYVITQASISNAYPIFVLQGYENPREATGRIVFANCHLANKHVDIEVPQTVLPDTVFEAIVRIPYDM' A
#
# COMPACT_ATOMS: atom_id res chain seq x y z
N MET A 1 -28.78 -18.48 -21.75
CA MET A 1 -28.88 -18.66 -20.28
C MET A 1 -27.52 -18.79 -19.61
N THR A 2 -26.69 -19.78 -19.95
CA THR A 2 -25.34 -19.97 -19.35
C THR A 2 -24.39 -18.77 -19.50
N ARG A 3 -24.40 -18.07 -20.64
CA ARG A 3 -23.60 -16.84 -20.83
C ARG A 3 -24.02 -15.70 -19.89
N TYR A 4 -25.32 -15.48 -19.70
CA TYR A 4 -25.83 -14.47 -18.77
C TYR A 4 -25.47 -14.81 -17.32
N ILE A 5 -25.57 -16.09 -16.95
CA ILE A 5 -25.16 -16.57 -15.63
C ILE A 5 -23.65 -16.35 -15.42
N SER A 6 -22.81 -16.65 -16.42
CA SER A 6 -21.36 -16.42 -16.33
C SER A 6 -20.99 -14.93 -16.16
N VAL A 7 -21.72 -14.04 -16.84
CA VAL A 7 -21.51 -12.60 -16.72
C VAL A 7 -21.93 -12.09 -15.34
N LEU A 8 -23.06 -12.56 -14.81
CA LEU A 8 -23.53 -12.22 -13.47
C LEU A 8 -22.56 -12.70 -12.38
N ILE A 9 -22.00 -13.91 -12.52
CA ILE A 9 -20.99 -14.44 -11.60
C ILE A 9 -19.72 -13.58 -11.64
N MET A 10 -19.26 -13.18 -12.82
CA MET A 10 -18.07 -12.33 -12.96
C MET A 10 -18.27 -10.96 -12.29
N ILE A 11 -19.42 -10.32 -12.50
CA ILE A 11 -19.76 -9.04 -11.87
C ILE A 11 -19.81 -9.19 -10.35
N TYR A 12 -20.45 -10.24 -9.84
CA TYR A 12 -20.55 -10.50 -8.40
C TYR A 12 -19.17 -10.65 -7.73
N VAL A 13 -18.24 -11.36 -8.38
CA VAL A 13 -16.86 -11.53 -7.87
C VAL A 13 -16.10 -10.22 -7.84
N ILE A 14 -16.24 -9.37 -8.87
CA ILE A 14 -15.55 -8.07 -8.93
C ILE A 14 -16.06 -7.11 -7.84
N THR A 15 -17.35 -7.18 -7.49
CA THR A 15 -17.94 -6.32 -6.45
C THR A 15 -17.54 -6.69 -5.02
N GLN A 16 -16.92 -7.85 -4.79
CA GLN A 16 -16.51 -8.33 -3.46
C GLN A 16 -15.03 -8.05 -3.13
N ALA A 17 -14.47 -6.93 -3.60
CA ALA A 17 -13.14 -6.52 -3.18
C ALA A 17 -13.15 -6.22 -1.66
N SER A 18 -12.49 -7.07 -0.88
CA SER A 18 -12.34 -6.87 0.56
C SER A 18 -11.33 -5.78 0.87
N ILE A 19 -11.52 -5.09 2.00
CA ILE A 19 -10.53 -4.15 2.52
C ILE A 19 -9.28 -4.95 2.92
N SER A 20 -8.14 -4.65 2.30
CA SER A 20 -6.87 -5.28 2.66
C SER A 20 -6.25 -4.55 3.84
N ASN A 21 -5.95 -5.26 4.93
CA ASN A 21 -5.11 -4.74 6.01
C ASN A 21 -3.63 -4.80 5.60
N ALA A 22 -2.84 -3.82 6.04
CA ALA A 22 -1.39 -3.77 5.79
C ALA A 22 -0.61 -4.41 6.94
N TYR A 23 0.30 -5.32 6.60
CA TYR A 23 1.12 -6.06 7.57
C TYR A 23 2.61 -5.95 7.22
N PRO A 24 3.38 -5.10 7.93
CA PRO A 24 4.81 -4.94 7.66
C PRO A 24 5.64 -6.22 7.83
N ILE A 25 5.18 -7.16 8.68
CA ILE A 25 5.89 -8.41 8.94
C ILE A 25 6.12 -9.26 7.68
N PHE A 26 5.18 -9.24 6.72
CA PHE A 26 5.33 -9.99 5.47
C PHE A 26 6.45 -9.44 4.59
N VAL A 27 6.69 -8.13 4.67
CA VAL A 27 7.83 -7.51 3.98
C VAL A 27 9.14 -7.92 4.64
N LEU A 28 9.21 -7.85 5.98
CA LEU A 28 10.41 -8.22 6.74
C LEU A 28 10.81 -9.69 6.55
N GLN A 29 9.84 -10.58 6.39
CA GLN A 29 10.09 -12.01 6.20
C GLN A 29 10.34 -12.39 4.73
N GLY A 30 9.75 -11.65 3.79
CA GLY A 30 9.76 -12.02 2.37
C GLY A 30 10.81 -11.31 1.53
N TYR A 31 11.43 -10.24 2.03
CA TYR A 31 12.33 -9.40 1.25
C TYR A 31 13.54 -8.97 2.08
N GLU A 32 14.73 -9.13 1.52
CA GLU A 32 15.97 -8.64 2.14
C GLU A 32 16.00 -7.10 2.18
N ASN A 33 15.47 -6.45 1.15
CA ASN A 33 15.37 -5.00 1.09
C ASN A 33 13.92 -4.57 0.80
N PRO A 34 13.34 -3.66 1.61
CA PRO A 34 11.97 -3.19 1.39
C PRO A 34 11.82 -2.28 0.15
N ARG A 35 12.92 -1.85 -0.47
CA ARG A 35 12.95 -0.97 -1.65
C ARG A 35 13.70 -1.62 -2.81
N GLU A 36 13.01 -1.74 -3.94
CA GLU A 36 13.58 -2.23 -5.20
C GLU A 36 14.51 -1.18 -5.83
N ALA A 37 15.39 -1.62 -6.75
CA ALA A 37 16.31 -0.73 -7.47
C ALA A 37 15.59 0.36 -8.30
N THR A 38 14.35 0.09 -8.71
CA THR A 38 13.46 1.06 -9.40
C THR A 38 12.94 2.16 -8.48
N GLY A 39 13.13 2.02 -7.16
CA GLY A 39 12.53 2.87 -6.14
C GLY A 39 11.14 2.40 -5.69
N ARG A 40 10.57 1.35 -6.30
CA ARG A 40 9.30 0.74 -5.87
C ARG A 40 9.45 0.12 -4.49
N ILE A 41 8.44 0.30 -3.64
CA ILE A 41 8.36 -0.33 -2.33
C ILE A 41 7.61 -1.66 -2.46
N VAL A 42 8.15 -2.73 -1.86
CA VAL A 42 7.65 -4.11 -2.05
C VAL A 42 6.23 -4.36 -1.52
N PHE A 43 5.69 -3.47 -0.68
CA PHE A 43 4.27 -3.47 -0.31
C PHE A 43 3.34 -3.46 -1.54
N ALA A 44 3.78 -2.85 -2.65
CA ALA A 44 3.04 -2.80 -3.90
C ALA A 44 2.92 -4.15 -4.62
N ASN A 45 3.56 -5.23 -4.13
CA ASN A 45 3.39 -6.58 -4.67
C ASN A 45 2.11 -7.25 -4.14
N CYS A 46 1.55 -6.76 -3.03
CA CYS A 46 0.31 -7.26 -2.44
C CYS A 46 -0.79 -6.19 -2.43
N HIS A 47 -0.45 -4.94 -2.08
CA HIS A 47 -1.39 -3.82 -2.11
C HIS A 47 -1.38 -3.20 -3.51
N LEU A 48 -2.24 -3.73 -4.37
CA LEU A 48 -2.25 -3.41 -5.82
C LEU A 48 -2.88 -2.06 -6.15
N ALA A 49 -3.74 -1.55 -5.26
CA ALA A 49 -4.35 -0.23 -5.41
C ALA A 49 -3.36 0.87 -4.97
N ASN A 50 -3.26 1.93 -5.75
CA ASN A 50 -2.44 3.08 -5.40
C ASN A 50 -3.27 4.10 -4.61
N LYS A 51 -2.72 4.57 -3.49
CA LYS A 51 -3.25 5.70 -2.73
C LYS A 51 -2.10 6.61 -2.34
N HIS A 52 -2.32 7.92 -2.44
CA HIS A 52 -1.31 8.91 -2.10
C HIS A 52 -0.98 8.85 -0.60
N VAL A 53 0.30 9.04 -0.29
CA VAL A 53 0.81 9.19 1.08
C VAL A 53 1.71 10.42 1.10
N ASP A 54 1.65 11.17 2.20
CA ASP A 54 2.46 12.38 2.37
C ASP A 54 3.49 12.18 3.48
N ILE A 55 4.67 12.75 3.28
CA ILE A 55 5.72 12.81 4.30
C ILE A 55 6.22 14.25 4.40
N GLU A 56 6.17 14.80 5.61
CA GLU A 56 6.69 16.13 5.93
C GLU A 56 7.87 15.97 6.89
N VAL A 57 8.99 16.59 6.53
CA VAL A 57 10.21 16.64 7.35
C VAL A 57 10.78 18.07 7.33
N PRO A 58 11.53 18.48 8.36
CA PRO A 58 12.26 19.75 8.32
C PRO A 58 13.22 19.77 7.13
N GLN A 59 13.38 20.94 6.51
CA GLN A 59 14.31 21.12 5.38
C GLN A 59 15.78 20.89 5.77
N THR A 60 16.12 21.11 7.04
CA THR A 60 17.48 20.98 7.57
C THR A 60 17.40 20.56 9.03
N VAL A 61 18.36 19.76 9.48
CA VAL A 61 18.52 19.31 10.87
C VAL A 61 19.98 19.46 11.29
N LEU A 62 20.21 19.81 12.56
CA LEU A 62 21.56 19.79 13.12
C LEU A 62 21.99 18.35 13.43
N PRO A 63 23.30 18.05 13.44
CA PRO A 63 23.80 16.77 13.93
C PRO A 63 23.33 16.51 15.36
N ASP A 64 23.06 15.24 15.68
CA ASP A 64 22.66 14.79 17.02
C ASP A 64 21.40 15.50 17.59
N THR A 65 20.47 15.90 16.71
CA THR A 65 19.21 16.54 17.08
C THR A 65 18.02 15.67 16.69
N VAL A 66 17.07 15.48 17.60
CA VAL A 66 15.81 14.78 17.33
C VAL A 66 14.89 15.69 16.50
N PHE A 67 14.28 15.14 15.46
CA PHE A 67 13.27 15.82 14.66
C PHE A 67 12.09 14.89 14.35
N GLU A 68 10.97 15.47 13.93
CA GLU A 68 9.75 14.73 13.59
C GLU A 68 9.64 14.52 12.09
N ALA A 69 9.28 13.29 11.71
CA ALA A 69 8.82 12.95 10.36
C ALA A 69 7.32 12.67 10.44
N ILE A 70 6.51 13.55 9.86
CA ILE A 70 5.04 13.42 9.88
C ILE A 70 4.63 12.63 8.65
N VAL A 71 4.01 11.47 8.87
CA VAL A 71 3.50 10.60 7.81
C VAL A 71 1.98 10.65 7.80
N ARG A 72 1.38 10.98 6.65
CA ARG A 72 -0.08 11.01 6.46
C ARG A 72 -0.50 9.92 5.48
N ILE A 73 -1.49 9.12 5.86
CA ILE A 73 -2.08 8.05 5.04
C ILE A 73 -3.60 8.30 4.96
N PRO A 74 -4.06 9.15 4.02
CA PRO A 74 -5.47 9.54 3.95
C PRO A 74 -6.37 8.38 3.53
N TYR A 75 -7.50 8.20 4.21
CA TYR A 75 -8.60 7.35 3.76
C TYR A 75 -9.95 7.80 4.33
N ASP A 76 -11.02 7.45 3.61
CA ASP A 76 -12.39 7.69 4.06
C ASP A 76 -12.70 6.71 5.19
N MET A 77 -13.08 7.23 6.36
CA MET A 77 -13.46 6.43 7.54
C MET A 77 -14.88 5.89 7.43
#